data_AF-A0AA41RTD0-F1
#
_entry.id   AF-A0AA41RTD0-F1
#
_cell.length_a   1.000
_cell.length_b   1.000
_cell.length_c   1.000
_cell.angle_alpha   90.00
_cell.angle_beta   90.00
_cell.angle_gamma   90.00
#
_symmetry.space_group_name_H-M   'P 1'
#
loop_
_entity.id
_entity.type
_entity.pdbx_description
1 polymer ?
#
loop_
_entity_poly.entity_id
_entity_poly.type
_entity_poly.pdbx_seq_one_letter_code
_entity_poly.pdbx_strand_id
1 'polypeptide(L)' 'MAHPHGISGLVGKLIAESEVNCNADKYYKIFKHHEEVPEAIPHIYTSVKAVEGHGLTSGCIKEWGYNHGVHIAYII' A
#
# COMPACT_ATOMS: atom_id res chain seq x y z
N MET A 1 11.84 -35.88 25.49
CA MET A 1 12.72 -35.19 24.54
C MET A 1 11.91 -34.06 23.93
N ALA A 2 12.24 -32.80 24.21
CA ALA A 2 11.48 -31.65 23.72
C ALA A 2 11.93 -31.35 22.28
N HIS A 3 11.00 -31.36 21.33
CA HIS A 3 11.26 -30.87 19.98
C HIS A 3 11.42 -29.35 20.03
N PRO A 4 12.50 -28.76 19.50
CA PRO A 4 12.55 -27.32 19.30
C PRO A 4 11.55 -27.00 18.19
N HIS A 5 10.42 -26.41 18.55
CA HIS A 5 9.51 -25.81 17.58
C HIS A 5 10.23 -24.61 16.95
N GLY A 6 10.94 -24.89 15.85
CA GLY A 6 11.67 -23.90 15.09
C GLY A 6 10.74 -22.81 14.59
N ILE A 7 11.23 -21.57 14.67
CA ILE A 7 10.62 -20.37 14.10
C ILE A 7 10.57 -20.56 12.58
N SER A 8 9.51 -21.18 12.07
CA SER A 8 9.33 -21.46 10.65
C SER A 8 8.03 -20.80 10.18
N GLY A 9 8.12 -19.94 9.16
CA GLY A 9 6.96 -19.28 8.54
C GLY A 9 6.70 -17.80 8.88
N LEU A 10 7.56 -17.13 9.67
CA LEU A 10 7.40 -15.69 9.94
C LEU A 10 7.79 -14.77 8.76
N VAL A 11 8.50 -15.30 7.77
CA VAL A 11 8.94 -14.56 6.58
C VAL A 11 8.28 -15.18 5.36
N GLY A 12 7.56 -14.36 4.59
CA GLY A 12 6.89 -14.78 3.37
C GLY A 12 6.71 -13.61 2.41
N LYS A 13 6.55 -13.93 1.12
CA LYS A 13 6.22 -12.98 0.06
C LYS A 13 4.99 -13.48 -0.67
N LEU A 14 3.95 -12.66 -0.70
CA LEU A 14 2.76 -12.89 -1.54
C LEU A 14 2.88 -12.01 -2.79
N ILE A 15 2.59 -12.59 -3.96
CA ILE A 15 2.61 -11.89 -5.25
C ILE A 15 1.28 -12.16 -5.94
N ALA A 16 0.68 -11.11 -6.50
CA ALA A 16 -0.52 -11.19 -7.33
C ALA A 16 -0.32 -10.32 -8.58
N GLU A 17 -0.73 -10.83 -9.73
CA GLU A 17 -0.63 -10.16 -11.02
C GLU A 17 -1.96 -10.29 -11.75
N SER A 18 -2.37 -9.24 -12.46
CA SER A 18 -3.62 -9.23 -13.22
C SER A 18 -3.44 -8.38 -14.48
N GLU A 19 -3.87 -8.90 -15.62
CA GLU A 19 -3.91 -8.15 -16.87
C GLU A 19 -5.08 -7.16 -16.84
N VAL A 20 -4.80 -5.90 -17.11
CA VAL A 20 -5.78 -4.81 -17.06
C VAL A 20 -5.78 -4.04 -18.36
N ASN A 21 -6.97 -3.60 -18.79
CA ASN A 21 -7.16 -2.84 -20.03
C ASN A 21 -6.95 -1.32 -19.85
N CYS A 22 -6.15 -0.90 -18.86
CA CYS A 22 -5.89 0.52 -18.60
C CYS A 22 -4.47 0.92 -18.97
N ASN A 23 -4.28 2.20 -19.28
CA ASN A 23 -2.96 2.74 -19.56
C ASN A 23 -2.05 2.67 -18.33
N ALA A 24 -0.86 2.09 -18.49
CA ALA A 24 0.09 1.86 -17.40
C ALA A 24 0.54 3.15 -16.70
N ASP A 25 0.83 4.21 -17.45
CA ASP A 25 1.30 5.48 -16.88
C ASP A 25 0.22 6.17 -16.05
N LYS A 26 -1.03 6.14 -16.52
CA LYS A 26 -2.17 6.68 -15.77
C LYS A 26 -2.41 5.89 -14.49
N TYR A 27 -2.39 4.56 -14.57
CA TYR A 27 -2.54 3.70 -13.41
C TYR A 27 -1.44 3.96 -12.37
N TYR A 28 -0.18 4.01 -12.80
CA TYR A 28 0.95 4.31 -11.91
C TYR A 28 0.85 5.69 -11.25
N LYS A 29 0.41 6.71 -11.99
CA LYS A 29 0.27 8.08 -11.46
C LYS A 29 -0.75 8.18 -10.32
N ILE A 30 -1.86 7.44 -10.39
CA ILE A 30 -2.88 7.41 -9.33
C ILE A 30 -2.23 6.98 -8.00
N PHE A 31 -1.50 5.87 -8.00
CA PHE A 31 -0.86 5.36 -6.77
C PHE A 31 0.37 6.17 -6.35
N LYS A 32 1.13 6.74 -7.30
CA LYS A 32 2.28 7.61 -6.98
C LYS A 32 1.83 8.90 -6.31
N HIS A 33 0.90 9.63 -6.93
CA HIS A 33 0.39 10.90 -6.42
C HIS A 33 -0.57 10.74 -5.25
N HIS A 34 -1.10 9.53 -5.02
CA HIS A 34 -1.89 9.07 -3.87
C HIS A 34 -3.17 9.85 -3.56
N GLU A 35 -3.18 11.18 -3.64
CA GLU A 35 -4.29 12.09 -3.37
C GLU A 35 -5.59 11.72 -4.11
N GLU A 36 -5.48 11.21 -5.33
CA GLU A 36 -6.62 10.80 -6.16
C GLU A 36 -7.16 9.39 -5.81
N VAL A 37 -6.46 8.61 -4.99
CA VAL A 37 -6.84 7.20 -4.70
C VAL A 37 -8.21 7.08 -4.01
N PRO A 38 -8.54 7.88 -2.97
CA PRO A 38 -9.86 7.83 -2.35
C PRO A 38 -11.00 8.19 -3.31
N GLU A 39 -10.75 9.03 -4.31
CA GLU A 39 -11.74 9.36 -5.35
C GLU A 39 -11.86 8.25 -6.39
N ALA A 40 -10.74 7.65 -6.80
CA ALA A 40 -10.73 6.57 -7.79
C ALA A 40 -11.30 5.25 -7.24
N ILE A 41 -11.08 4.96 -5.94
CA ILE A 41 -11.46 3.69 -5.29
C ILE A 41 -12.05 3.93 -3.88
N PRO A 42 -13.19 4.67 -3.77
CA PRO A 42 -13.76 5.10 -2.50
C PRO A 42 -14.30 3.94 -1.64
N HIS A 43 -14.60 2.80 -2.26
CA HIS A 43 -15.09 1.61 -1.58
C HIS A 43 -13.96 0.81 -0.89
N ILE A 44 -12.69 1.17 -1.11
CA ILE A 44 -11.54 0.58 -0.41
C ILE A 44 -10.87 1.63 0.48
N TYR A 45 -10.53 2.79 -0.09
CA TYR A 45 -9.75 3.83 0.56
C TYR A 45 -10.65 5.01 0.96
N THR A 46 -10.64 5.38 2.23
CA THR A 46 -11.40 6.53 2.76
C THR A 46 -10.58 7.81 2.75
N SER A 47 -9.26 7.70 2.90
CA SER A 47 -8.35 8.84 2.96
C SER A 47 -6.92 8.41 2.68
N VAL A 48 -6.11 9.38 2.27
CA VAL A 48 -4.66 9.25 2.32
C VAL A 48 -4.05 10.58 2.71
N LYS A 49 -2.98 10.53 3.51
CA LYS A 49 -2.28 11.72 3.97
C LYS A 49 -0.78 11.46 4.03
N ALA A 50 0.02 12.31 3.40
CA ALA A 50 1.44 12.37 3.68
C ALA A 50 1.67 12.89 5.11
N VAL A 51 2.32 12.10 5.95
CA VAL A 51 2.66 12.46 7.33
C VAL A 51 4.10 12.92 7.45
N GLU A 52 4.99 12.43 6.59
CA GLU A 52 6.38 12.88 6.51
C GLU A 52 6.89 12.87 5.07
N GLY A 53 7.68 13.88 4.71
CA GLY A 53 8.22 14.05 3.35
C GLY A 53 7.23 14.62 2.34
N HIS A 54 7.73 14.93 1.15
CA HIS A 54 6.87 15.33 0.03
C HIS A 54 6.32 14.06 -0.62
N GLY A 55 5.01 14.01 -0.88
CA GLY A 55 4.31 12.84 -1.42
C GLY A 55 4.85 12.18 -2.71
N LEU A 56 5.82 12.84 -3.34
CA LEU A 56 6.45 12.53 -4.62
C LEU A 56 7.91 12.08 -4.53
N THR A 57 8.55 12.26 -3.38
CA THR A 57 9.94 11.86 -3.14
C THR A 57 10.00 10.50 -2.48
N SER A 58 11.04 9.72 -2.77
CA SER A 58 11.32 8.48 -2.03
C SER A 58 11.47 8.79 -0.53
N GLY A 59 11.03 7.87 0.31
CA GLY A 59 11.01 8.04 1.77
C GLY A 59 9.81 8.83 2.31
N CYS A 60 8.76 9.06 1.52
CA CYS A 60 7.52 9.64 2.03
C CYS A 60 6.74 8.64 2.89
N ILE A 61 6.39 9.06 4.10
CA ILE A 61 5.52 8.29 5.01
C ILE A 61 4.08 8.72 4.78
N LYS A 62 3.19 7.75 4.57
CA LYS A 62 1.76 7.99 4.29
C LYS A 62 0.88 7.22 5.28
N GLU A 63 -0.12 7.91 5.79
CA GLU A 63 -1.24 7.31 6.53
C GLU A 63 -2.38 7.03 5.55
N TRP A 64 -2.87 5.80 5.55
CA TRP A 64 -3.95 5.35 4.68
C TRP A 64 -5.16 4.96 5.51
N GLY A 65 -6.30 5.57 5.21
CA GLY A 65 -7.59 5.16 5.73
C GLY A 65 -8.25 4.14 4.80
N TYR A 66 -8.73 3.04 5.35
CA TYR A 66 -9.50 2.02 4.66
C TYR A 66 -10.90 1.91 5.28
N ASN A 67 -11.86 1.40 4.50
CA ASN A 67 -13.20 1.13 5.02
C ASN A 67 -13.23 0.11 6.19
N HIS A 68 -12.14 -0.63 6.42
CA HIS A 68 -12.01 -1.61 7.51
C HIS A 68 -11.01 -1.19 8.62
N GLY A 69 -10.52 0.06 8.63
CA GLY A 69 -9.56 0.57 9.63
C GLY A 69 -8.49 1.50 9.05
N VAL A 70 -7.59 2.01 9.89
CA VAL A 70 -6.46 2.88 9.47
C VAL A 70 -5.15 2.10 9.56
N HIS A 71 -4.31 2.16 8.53
CA HIS A 71 -2.97 1.58 8.54
C HIS A 71 -1.91 2.60 8.10
N ILE A 72 -0.80 2.63 8.82
CA ILE A 72 0.37 3.43 8.47
C ILE A 72 1.32 2.53 7.68
N ALA A 73 1.69 2.95 6.47
CA ALA A 73 2.61 2.21 5.61
C ALA A 73 3.80 3.09 5.23
N TYR A 74 5.00 2.50 5.30
CA TYR A 74 6.21 3.09 4.76
C TYR A 74 6.36 2.66 3.30
N ILE A 75 6.35 3.60 2.36
CA ILE A 75 6.56 3.33 0.93
C ILE A 75 7.97 3.80 0.58
N ILE A 76 8.84 2.85 0.21
CA ILE A 76 10.26 3.07 -0.15
C ILE A 76 10.34 3.78 -1.51
#